data_AF-A0A3C0P1Z4-F1
#
_entry.id   AF-A0A3C0P1Z4-F1
#
_cell.length_a   1.000
_cell.length_b   1.000
_cell.length_c   1.000
_cell.angle_alpha   90.00
_cell.angle_beta   90.00
_cell.angle_gamma   90.00
#
_symmetry.space_group_name_H-M   'P 1'
#
loop_
_entity.id
_entity.type
_entity.pdbx_description
1 polymer ?
#
loop_
_entity_poly.entity_id
_entity_poly.type
_entity_poly.pdbx_seq_one_letter_code
_entity_poly.pdbx_strand_id
1 'polypeptide(L)' 'EAHQHRKIACLEEIAFRNGWISRDELLKEYEVLKKNQYGQYLLDVLEGKYVDILAK' A
#
# COMPACT_ATOMS: atom_id res chain seq x y z
N GLU A 1 24.23 -9.22 -6.88
CA GLU A 1 22.84 -9.62 -6.66
C GLU A 1 22.04 -8.37 -6.33
N ALA A 2 21.19 -7.92 -7.25
CA ALA A 2 20.41 -6.70 -7.05
C ALA A 2 19.25 -7.03 -6.11
N HIS A 3 19.49 -6.91 -4.80
CA HIS A 3 18.43 -6.82 -3.81
C HIS A 3 17.60 -5.59 -4.17
N GLN A 4 16.56 -5.80 -4.98
CA GLN A 4 15.59 -4.76 -5.22
C GLN A 4 15.06 -4.39 -3.83
N HIS A 5 15.35 -3.16 -3.41
CA HIS A 5 14.82 -2.51 -2.22
C HIS A 5 13.29 -2.32 -2.30
N ARG A 6 12.60 -3.07 -3.17
CA ARG A 6 11.16 -3.25 -3.06
C ARG A 6 10.98 -3.92 -1.71
N LYS A 7 10.33 -3.23 -0.77
CA LYS A 7 9.88 -3.83 0.49
C LYS A 7 9.00 -5.02 0.10
N ILE A 8 9.61 -6.19 0.03
CA ILE A 8 8.98 -7.43 -0.40
C ILE A 8 7.92 -7.71 0.67
N ALA A 9 6.65 -7.74 0.26
CA ALA A 9 5.46 -8.01 1.08
C ALA A 9 4.97 -6.87 2.00
N CYS A 10 4.60 -5.73 1.40
CA CYS A 10 3.61 -4.86 2.04
C CYS A 10 2.24 -5.57 1.96
N LEU A 11 1.84 -6.24 3.05
CA LEU A 11 0.60 -7.05 3.09
C LEU A 11 -0.63 -6.19 2.84
N GLU A 12 -0.64 -4.94 3.31
CA GLU A 12 -1.70 -3.97 3.09
C GLU A 12 -1.86 -3.61 1.60
N GLU A 13 -0.77 -3.52 0.84
CA GLU A 13 -0.88 -3.33 -0.62
C GLU A 13 -1.52 -4.54 -1.27
N ILE A 14 -1.10 -5.75 -0.89
CA ILE A 14 -1.65 -7.00 -1.43
C ILE A 14 -3.13 -7.11 -1.07
N ALA A 15 -3.49 -6.84 0.19
CA ALA A 15 -4.86 -6.86 0.66
C ALA A 15 -5.73 -5.83 -0.06
N PHE A 16 -5.23 -4.60 -0.27
CA PHE A 16 -5.95 -3.56 -1.00
C PHE A 16 -6.10 -3.91 -2.49
N ARG A 17 -5.05 -4.45 -3.11
CA ARG A 17 -5.06 -4.93 -4.51
C ARG A 17 -6.00 -6.11 -4.73
N ASN A 18 -6.09 -7.03 -3.77
CA ASN A 18 -7.01 -8.17 -3.82
C ASN A 18 -8.44 -7.80 -3.36
N GLY A 19 -8.67 -6.56 -2.92
CA GLY A 19 -9.97 -6.12 -2.39
C GLY A 19 -10.33 -6.76 -1.05
N TRP A 20 -9.36 -7.30 -0.31
CA TRP A 20 -9.55 -7.86 1.03
C TRP A 20 -9.79 -6.79 2.08
N ILE A 21 -9.20 -5.60 1.90
CA ILE A 21 -9.42 -4.43 2.74
C ILE A 21 -9.95 -3.28 1.88
N SER A 22 -10.84 -2.48 2.48
CA SER A 22 -11.35 -1.28 1.82
C SER A 22 -10.39 -0.09 2.00
N ARG A 23 -10.55 0.92 1.15
CA ARG A 23 -9.79 2.19 1.26
C ARG A 23 -9.84 2.80 2.67
N ASP A 24 -10.99 2.70 3.34
CA ASP A 24 -11.19 3.20 4.71
C ASP A 24 -10.35 2.45 5.74
N GLU A 25 -10.23 1.12 5.61
CA GLU A 25 -9.38 0.31 6.49
C GLU A 25 -7.91 0.64 6.29
N LEU A 26 -7.49 0.73 5.02
CA LEU A 26 -6.13 1.16 4.68
C LEU A 26 -5.81 2.58 5.21
N LEU A 27 -6.81 3.48 5.20
CA LEU A 27 -6.67 4.84 5.73
C LEU A 27 -6.53 4.85 7.27
N LYS A 28 -7.23 3.97 7.99
CA LYS A 28 -7.06 3.80 9.43
C LYS A 28 -5.67 3.30 9.79
N GLU A 29 -5.16 2.30 9.07
CA GLU A 29 -3.78 1.83 9.23
C GLU A 29 -2.77 2.96 8.93
N TYR A 30 -3.00 3.69 7.84
CA TYR A 30 -2.20 4.85 7.48
C TYR A 30 -2.16 5.90 8.58
N GLU A 31 -3.30 6.27 9.17
CA GLU A 31 -3.38 7.28 10.23
C GLU A 31 -2.49 6.95 11.44
N VAL A 32 -2.40 5.66 11.79
CA VAL A 32 -1.52 5.16 12.86
C VAL A 32 -0.04 5.24 12.42
N LEU A 33 0.24 4.95 11.15
CA LEU A 33 1.60 4.78 10.62
C LEU A 33 2.14 6.02 9.88
N LYS A 34 1.37 7.12 9.79
CA LYS A 34 1.68 8.33 9.00
C LYS A 34 2.98 9.02 9.37
N LYS A 35 3.46 8.81 10.60
CA LYS A 35 4.73 9.37 11.10
C LYS A 35 5.96 8.60 10.61
N ASN A 36 5.78 7.43 10.00
CA ASN A 36 6.85 6.56 9.54
C ASN A 36 6.93 6.52 8.00
N GLN A 37 8.06 6.09 7.46
CA GLN A 37 8.21 5.81 6.01
C GLN A 37 7.17 4.82 5.48
N TYR A 38 6.60 3.99 6.34
CA TYR A 38 5.54 3.06 5.96
C TYR A 38 4.21 3.77 5.70
N GLY A 39 3.85 4.77 6.51
CA GLY A 39 2.68 5.60 6.23
C GLY A 39 2.80 6.35 4.91
N GLN A 40 3.99 6.83 4.55
CA GLN A 40 4.22 7.40 3.21
C GLN A 40 3.92 6.40 2.10
N TYR A 41 4.34 5.14 2.26
CA TYR A 41 4.01 4.08 1.30
C TYR A 41 2.50 3.77 1.24
N LEU A 42 1.81 3.67 2.38
CA LEU A 42 0.36 3.46 2.40
C LEU A 42 -0.39 4.63 1.73
N LEU A 43 0.12 5.86 1.87
CA LEU A 43 -0.40 7.02 1.16
C LEU A 43 -0.22 6.87 -0.36
N ASP A 44 0.96 6.48 -0.84
CA ASP A 44 1.18 6.21 -2.28
C ASP A 44 0.23 5.10 -2.80
N VAL A 45 -0.06 4.09 -2.00
CA VAL A 45 -1.06 3.04 -2.33
C VAL A 45 -2.47 3.63 -2.37
N LEU A 46 -2.86 4.46 -1.39
CA LEU A 46 -4.16 5.16 -1.33
C LEU A 46 -4.35 6.17 -2.46
N GLU A 47 -3.27 6.79 -2.93
CA GLU A 47 -3.24 7.70 -4.09
C GLU A 47 -3.28 6.96 -5.43
N GLY A 48 -3.24 5.62 -5.42
CA GLY A 48 -3.33 4.81 -6.63
C GLY A 48 -2.01 4.67 -7.39
N LYS A 49 -0.89 5.12 -6.82
CA LYS A 49 0.42 5.17 -7.50
C LYS A 49 0.97 3.78 -7.83
N TYR A 50 0.58 2.78 -7.05
CA TYR A 50 0.90 1.36 -7.25
C TYR A 50 -0.33 0.51 -7.54
N VAL A 51 -1.52 1.11 -7.58
CA VAL A 51 -2.71 0.41 -8.05
C VAL A 51 -2.61 0.45 -9.56
N ASP A 52 -1.81 -0.46 -10.11
CA ASP A 52 -1.95 -0.91 -11.49
C ASP A 52 -3.31 -1.57 -11.51
N ILE A 53 -4.34 -0.74 -11.72
CA ILE A 53 -5.66 -1.23 -12.02
C ILE A 53 -5.43 -1.98 -13.32
N LEU A 54 -5.52 -3.30 -13.27
CA LEU A 54 -5.80 -4.15 -14.43
C LEU A 54 -7.20 -3.79 -14.97
N ALA A 55 -7.45 -2.51 -15.21
CA ALA A 55 -8.60 -1.96 -15.90
C ALA A 55 -8.21 -1.83 -17.37
N LYS A 56 -8.02 -2.99 -18.00
CA LYS A 56 -8.76 -3.38 -19.20
C LYS A 56 -8.60 -4.86 -19.48
#